data_AF-A0A0D0C574-F1
#
_entry.id   AF-A0A0D0C574-F1
#
_cell.length_a   1.000
_cell.length_b   1.000
_cell.length_c   1.000
_cell.angle_alpha   90.00
_cell.angle_beta   90.00
_cell.angle_gamma   90.00
#
_symmetry.space_group_name_H-M   'P 1'
#
loop_
_entity.id
_entity.type
_entity.pdbx_description
1 polymer ?
#
loop_
_entity_poly.entity_id
_entity_poly.type
_entity_poly.pdbx_seq_one_letter_code
_entity_poly.pdbx_strand_id
1 'polypeptide(L)'
;MNLLLSLLSVAVLAKTGLGADSIDWNAHQWEAPTATDSRGPCPGLNTLANHGFLPRNGSNITIPTVLNAINEGFNFEIGYIMRIAAKVGLLATENVDNFSLLDLALHGTLEHDASISRNDFALGDNVHFNETVFTTLAEANPGADFYNITSAAQVLEQRLAIDKVVNPNLINTEKEFFVRYFESAFYLSAMGNVTTGVAPKNFVQILFREERLPLEEGWRRPEVPITEDSLESLGNAIRIATTWAPSGAVICPWIRVEPEGTATIVQG
;
A
#
# COMPACT_ATOMS: atom_id res chain seq x y z
N MET A 1 -7.84 -46.24 -44.93
CA MET A 1 -7.84 -46.78 -43.55
C MET A 1 -6.40 -47.03 -43.15
N ASN A 2 -5.79 -46.05 -42.48
CA ASN A 2 -4.81 -46.23 -41.40
C ASN A 2 -4.33 -44.84 -40.94
N LEU A 3 -4.68 -44.54 -39.69
CA LEU A 3 -4.41 -43.33 -38.93
C LEU A 3 -2.90 -43.06 -38.81
N LEU A 4 -2.47 -41.85 -39.17
CA LEU A 4 -1.27 -41.24 -38.58
C LEU A 4 -1.71 -40.43 -37.36
N LEU A 5 -1.34 -40.89 -36.17
CA LEU A 5 -1.43 -40.12 -34.94
C LEU A 5 -0.34 -39.04 -34.95
N SER A 6 -0.72 -37.77 -35.13
CA SER A 6 0.14 -36.63 -34.81
C SER A 6 0.09 -36.39 -33.30
N LEU A 7 1.18 -36.66 -32.59
CA LEU A 7 1.40 -36.23 -31.22
C LEU A 7 1.65 -34.71 -31.23
N LEU A 8 0.61 -33.91 -30.96
CA LEU A 8 0.79 -32.52 -30.55
C LEU A 8 1.35 -32.52 -29.12
N SER A 9 2.63 -32.20 -29.00
CA SER A 9 3.26 -31.86 -27.73
C SER A 9 2.66 -30.54 -27.24
N VAL A 10 1.64 -30.61 -26.39
CA VAL A 10 1.21 -29.45 -25.60
C VAL A 10 2.30 -29.20 -24.57
N ALA A 11 3.17 -28.23 -24.83
CA ALA A 11 4.03 -27.67 -23.81
C ALA A 11 3.11 -27.00 -22.77
N VAL A 12 2.89 -27.67 -21.64
CA VAL A 12 2.34 -27.05 -20.45
C VAL A 12 3.39 -26.05 -19.98
N LEU A 13 3.16 -24.77 -20.23
CA LEU A 13 3.92 -23.70 -19.60
C LEU A 13 3.52 -23.73 -18.11
N ALA A 14 4.30 -24.42 -17.29
CA ALA A 14 4.18 -24.31 -15.86
C ALA A 14 4.44 -22.83 -15.50
N LYS A 15 3.41 -22.13 -15.01
CA LYS A 15 3.61 -20.86 -14.30
C LYS A 15 4.31 -21.18 -12.99
N THR A 16 5.62 -21.35 -13.03
CA THR A 16 6.45 -21.25 -11.84
C THR A 16 6.38 -19.78 -11.43
N GLY A 17 5.85 -19.50 -10.24
CA GLY A 17 6.02 -18.18 -9.64
C GLY A 17 7.50 -17.83 -9.68
N LEU A 18 7.81 -16.61 -10.10
CA LEU A 18 9.16 -16.07 -10.08
C LEU A 18 9.62 -16.11 -8.61
N GLY A 19 10.46 -17.09 -8.26
CA GLY A 19 11.10 -17.15 -6.95
C GLY A 19 11.97 -15.91 -6.76
N ALA A 20 12.24 -15.53 -5.51
CA ALA A 20 13.12 -14.40 -5.20
C ALA A 20 14.50 -14.49 -5.92
N ASP A 21 14.94 -15.70 -6.28
CA ASP A 21 16.16 -16.00 -7.04
C ASP A 21 16.13 -15.61 -8.53
N SER A 22 15.01 -15.08 -9.03
CA SER A 22 14.83 -14.71 -10.45
C SER A 22 14.77 -13.21 -10.73
N ILE A 23 14.81 -12.36 -9.70
CA ILE A 23 14.82 -10.90 -9.88
C ILE A 23 16.23 -10.44 -10.21
N ASP A 24 16.40 -9.75 -11.34
CA ASP A 24 17.63 -9.04 -11.65
C ASP A 24 17.72 -7.76 -10.83
N TRP A 25 18.25 -7.86 -9.62
CA TRP A 25 18.42 -6.71 -8.73
C TRP A 25 19.30 -5.61 -9.31
N ASN A 26 20.16 -5.89 -10.31
CA ASN A 26 20.93 -4.84 -10.98
C ASN A 26 20.04 -3.92 -11.82
N ALA A 27 18.94 -4.44 -12.39
CA ALA A 27 17.94 -3.63 -13.09
C ALA A 27 17.06 -2.81 -12.12
N HIS A 28 17.05 -3.19 -10.83
CA HIS A 28 16.19 -2.62 -9.80
C HIS A 28 16.96 -1.91 -8.69
N GLN A 29 18.08 -1.27 -9.03
CA GLN A 29 18.78 -0.40 -8.10
C GLN A 29 17.91 0.79 -7.69
N TRP A 30 18.05 1.24 -6.45
CA TRP A 30 17.34 2.42 -5.97
C TRP A 30 17.91 3.67 -6.62
N GLU A 31 17.03 4.54 -7.10
CA GLU A 31 17.37 5.86 -7.59
C GLU A 31 16.38 6.86 -6.97
N ALA A 32 16.91 7.93 -6.39
CA ALA A 32 16.08 9.02 -5.87
C ALA A 32 15.21 9.62 -7.00
N PRO A 33 13.94 9.95 -6.73
CA PRO A 33 13.11 10.65 -7.72
C PRO A 33 13.69 12.05 -7.99
N THR A 34 13.64 12.46 -9.25
CA THR A 34 13.92 13.83 -9.66
C THR A 34 12.72 14.74 -9.41
N ALA A 35 12.89 16.05 -9.53
CA ALA A 35 11.81 17.03 -9.35
C ALA A 35 10.66 16.89 -10.36
N THR A 36 10.85 16.17 -11.46
CA THR A 36 9.82 15.92 -12.49
C THR A 36 9.15 14.56 -12.36
N ASP A 37 9.64 13.69 -11.48
CA ASP A 37 9.08 12.36 -11.31
C ASP A 37 7.88 12.40 -10.37
N SER A 38 6.77 11.81 -10.79
CA SER A 38 5.53 11.76 -10.02
C SER A 38 5.68 10.76 -8.86
N ARG A 39 5.35 11.21 -7.64
CA ARG A 39 5.23 10.37 -6.44
C ARG A 39 3.92 10.70 -5.74
N GLY A 40 3.37 9.70 -5.05
CA GLY A 40 2.06 9.78 -4.40
C GLY A 40 2.14 9.61 -2.87
N PRO A 41 0.98 9.41 -2.22
CA PRO A 41 0.93 9.18 -0.78
C PRO A 41 1.35 7.74 -0.37
N CYS A 42 1.41 6.81 -1.32
CA CYS A 42 1.70 5.40 -1.05
C CYS A 42 3.21 5.11 -1.06
N PRO A 43 3.85 4.82 0.10
CA PRO A 43 5.28 4.52 0.16
C PRO A 43 5.65 3.25 -0.62
N GLY A 44 4.76 2.26 -0.69
CA GLY A 44 4.98 1.03 -1.44
C GLY A 44 5.12 1.28 -2.94
N LEU A 45 4.17 2.01 -3.56
CA LEU A 45 4.24 2.33 -4.98
C LEU A 45 5.39 3.27 -5.31
N ASN A 46 5.66 4.26 -4.45
CA ASN A 46 6.82 5.14 -4.61
C ASN A 46 8.13 4.35 -4.58
N THR A 47 8.25 3.38 -3.67
CA THR A 47 9.41 2.46 -3.60
C THR A 47 9.55 1.66 -4.88
N LEU A 48 8.46 1.10 -5.41
CA LEU A 48 8.50 0.35 -6.67
C LEU A 48 8.93 1.22 -7.86
N ALA A 49 8.55 2.50 -7.90
CA ALA A 49 9.02 3.44 -8.91
C ALA A 49 10.50 3.81 -8.69
N ASN A 50 10.94 4.06 -7.45
CA ASN A 50 12.35 4.33 -7.11
C ASN A 50 13.28 3.14 -7.42
N HIS A 51 12.73 1.92 -7.49
CA HIS A 51 13.46 0.71 -7.89
C HIS A 51 13.16 0.27 -9.33
N GLY A 52 12.42 1.05 -10.13
CA GLY A 52 12.16 0.73 -11.53
C GLY A 52 11.28 -0.50 -11.79
N PHE A 53 10.56 -1.02 -10.78
CA PHE A 53 9.48 -2.00 -10.99
C PHE A 53 8.25 -1.33 -11.63
N LEU A 54 8.02 -0.06 -11.27
CA LEU A 54 7.13 0.84 -11.99
C LEU A 54 7.98 1.79 -12.86
N PRO A 55 7.39 2.45 -13.88
CA PRO A 55 8.05 3.57 -14.56
C PRO A 55 8.63 4.55 -13.54
N ARG A 56 9.95 4.81 -13.61
CA ARG A 56 10.67 5.65 -12.63
C ARG A 56 10.11 7.07 -12.53
N ASN A 57 9.58 7.58 -13.65
CA ASN A 57 8.89 8.87 -13.71
C ASN A 57 7.52 8.89 -13.00
N GLY A 58 7.01 7.73 -12.56
CA GLY A 58 5.76 7.62 -11.82
C GLY A 58 4.49 7.94 -12.61
N SER A 59 4.54 7.92 -13.95
CA SER A 59 3.41 8.30 -14.82
C SER A 59 3.07 7.21 -15.85
N ASN A 60 1.88 7.31 -16.44
CA ASN A 60 1.32 6.34 -17.40
C ASN A 60 1.26 4.91 -16.84
N ILE A 61 0.88 4.77 -15.57
CA ILE A 61 0.85 3.50 -14.86
C ILE A 61 -0.51 2.85 -15.06
N THR A 62 -0.56 1.70 -15.73
CA THR A 62 -1.79 0.91 -15.94
C THR A 62 -2.02 -0.08 -14.81
N ILE A 63 -3.25 -0.59 -14.66
CA ILE A 63 -3.56 -1.62 -13.65
C ILE A 63 -2.69 -2.87 -13.77
N PRO A 64 -2.49 -3.48 -14.95
CA PRO A 64 -1.57 -4.60 -15.10
C PRO A 64 -0.14 -4.25 -14.65
N THR A 65 0.35 -3.04 -14.93
CA THR A 65 1.67 -2.57 -14.50
C THR A 65 1.78 -2.53 -12.98
N VAL A 66 0.77 -2.00 -12.28
CA VAL A 66 0.73 -2.00 -10.81
C VAL A 66 0.76 -3.43 -10.26
N LEU A 67 -0.13 -4.29 -10.76
CA LEU A 67 -0.28 -5.66 -10.25
C LEU A 67 0.98 -6.51 -10.49
N ASN A 68 1.68 -6.28 -11.60
CA ASN A 68 2.96 -6.91 -11.86
C ASN A 68 4.03 -6.41 -10.90
N ALA A 69 4.16 -5.09 -10.73
CA ALA A 69 5.19 -4.48 -9.89
C ALA A 69 5.05 -4.86 -8.40
N ILE A 70 3.82 -4.90 -7.85
CA ILE A 70 3.61 -5.34 -6.45
C ILE A 70 3.92 -6.83 -6.27
N ASN A 71 3.68 -7.67 -7.28
CA ASN A 71 4.01 -9.08 -7.23
C ASN A 71 5.52 -9.28 -7.33
N GLU A 72 6.19 -8.65 -8.29
CA GLU A 72 7.63 -8.75 -8.49
C GLU A 72 8.40 -8.15 -7.32
N GLY A 73 8.09 -6.92 -6.90
CA GLY A 73 8.85 -6.23 -5.85
C GLY A 73 8.60 -6.75 -4.43
N PHE A 74 7.35 -7.12 -4.09
CA PHE A 74 6.97 -7.45 -2.71
C PHE A 74 6.35 -8.85 -2.52
N ASN A 75 6.14 -9.63 -3.58
CA ASN A 75 5.46 -10.93 -3.53
C ASN A 75 3.98 -10.89 -3.10
N PHE A 76 3.27 -9.79 -3.35
CA PHE A 76 1.81 -9.78 -3.21
C PHE A 76 1.17 -10.65 -4.29
N GLU A 77 0.38 -11.65 -3.89
CA GLU A 77 -0.47 -12.37 -4.82
C GLU A 77 -1.54 -11.43 -5.39
N ILE A 78 -1.88 -11.60 -6.67
CA ILE A 78 -2.88 -10.79 -7.35
C ILE A 78 -4.29 -11.30 -6.98
N GLY A 79 -4.67 -11.15 -5.72
CA GLY A 79 -5.99 -11.46 -5.17
C GLY A 79 -7.05 -10.39 -5.45
N TYR A 80 -8.24 -10.53 -4.89
CA TYR A 80 -9.34 -9.57 -5.08
C TYR A 80 -9.03 -8.20 -4.46
N ILE A 81 -8.53 -8.12 -3.23
CA ILE A 81 -8.13 -6.86 -2.58
C ILE A 81 -7.14 -6.06 -3.44
N MET A 82 -6.06 -6.69 -3.93
CA MET A 82 -5.06 -6.01 -4.78
C MET A 82 -5.65 -5.50 -6.09
N ARG A 83 -6.50 -6.30 -6.75
CA ARG A 83 -7.17 -5.91 -8.00
C ARG A 83 -8.12 -4.74 -7.79
N ILE A 84 -8.88 -4.74 -6.69
CA ILE A 84 -9.82 -3.66 -6.37
C ILE A 84 -9.06 -2.38 -6.01
N ALA A 85 -8.05 -2.46 -5.13
CA ALA A 85 -7.24 -1.29 -4.76
C ALA A 85 -6.60 -0.64 -5.99
N ALA A 86 -6.00 -1.43 -6.89
CA ALA A 86 -5.44 -0.91 -8.12
C ALA A 86 -6.51 -0.23 -8.99
N LYS A 87 -7.66 -0.87 -9.21
CA LYS A 87 -8.77 -0.30 -10.01
C LYS A 87 -9.37 0.97 -9.42
N VAL A 88 -9.51 1.05 -8.10
CA VAL A 88 -10.00 2.26 -7.41
C VAL A 88 -9.06 3.43 -7.66
N GLY A 89 -7.76 3.20 -7.83
CA GLY A 89 -6.79 4.23 -8.22
C GLY A 89 -7.13 4.94 -9.55
N LEU A 90 -7.82 4.28 -10.48
CA LEU A 90 -8.25 4.93 -11.74
C LEU A 90 -9.33 6.01 -11.53
N LEU A 91 -10.05 5.97 -10.40
CA LEU A 91 -11.02 7.02 -10.06
C LEU A 91 -10.34 8.34 -9.67
N ALA A 92 -9.03 8.30 -9.44
CA ALA A 92 -8.24 9.45 -9.01
C ALA A 92 -7.74 10.32 -10.17
N THR A 93 -8.04 9.95 -11.42
CA THR A 93 -7.58 10.63 -12.64
C THR A 93 -8.70 10.69 -13.68
N GLU A 94 -8.58 11.61 -14.65
CA GLU A 94 -9.49 11.70 -15.81
C GLU A 94 -9.02 10.79 -16.97
N ASN A 95 -7.81 10.25 -16.86
CA ASN A 95 -7.28 9.31 -17.82
C ASN A 95 -8.09 8.00 -17.84
N VAL A 96 -8.20 7.38 -19.02
CA VAL A 96 -9.10 6.24 -19.24
C VAL A 96 -8.64 4.96 -18.53
N ASP A 97 -7.35 4.66 -18.53
CA ASP A 97 -6.82 3.35 -18.12
C ASP A 97 -5.46 3.38 -17.41
N ASN A 98 -4.97 4.57 -17.09
CA ASN A 98 -3.69 4.79 -16.44
C ASN A 98 -3.72 6.02 -15.53
N PHE A 99 -2.83 6.08 -14.54
CA PHE A 99 -2.67 7.24 -13.66
C PHE A 99 -1.18 7.59 -13.47
N SER A 100 -0.92 8.79 -12.95
CA SER A 100 0.36 9.13 -12.32
C SER A 100 0.27 8.91 -10.80
N LEU A 101 1.38 8.57 -10.14
CA LEU A 101 1.36 8.28 -8.70
C LEU A 101 0.81 9.45 -7.87
N LEU A 102 1.06 10.69 -8.29
CA LEU A 102 0.51 11.89 -7.65
C LEU A 102 -1.03 11.94 -7.70
N ASP A 103 -1.66 11.39 -8.74
CA ASP A 103 -3.14 11.38 -8.87
C ASP A 103 -3.77 10.67 -7.66
N LEU A 104 -3.10 9.65 -7.12
CA LEU A 104 -3.56 8.89 -5.95
C LEU A 104 -3.69 9.73 -4.67
N ALA A 105 -3.18 10.96 -4.65
CA ALA A 105 -3.38 11.92 -3.57
C ALA A 105 -4.79 12.56 -3.56
N LEU A 106 -5.66 12.19 -4.51
CA LEU A 106 -7.03 12.66 -4.54
C LEU A 106 -7.79 12.24 -3.28
N HIS A 107 -8.00 13.20 -2.39
CA HIS A 107 -8.65 12.98 -1.10
C HIS A 107 -10.06 12.41 -1.25
N GLY A 108 -10.35 11.36 -0.47
CA GLY A 108 -11.65 10.71 -0.41
C GLY A 108 -11.84 9.56 -1.41
N THR A 109 -10.91 9.34 -2.35
CA THR A 109 -10.89 8.12 -3.19
C THR A 109 -10.31 6.96 -2.38
N LEU A 110 -8.98 6.80 -2.40
CA LEU A 110 -8.25 5.87 -1.54
C LEU A 110 -7.46 6.63 -0.46
N GLU A 111 -6.90 7.80 -0.80
CA GLU A 111 -6.28 8.70 0.17
C GLU A 111 -7.29 9.14 1.23
N HIS A 112 -6.81 9.19 2.47
CA HIS A 112 -7.62 9.41 3.66
C HIS A 112 -6.84 10.11 4.78
N ASP A 113 -7.61 10.73 5.68
CA ASP A 113 -7.10 11.30 6.91
C ASP A 113 -6.59 10.22 7.90
N ALA A 114 -5.91 10.65 8.97
CA ALA A 114 -5.29 9.78 9.97
C ALA A 114 -4.28 8.80 9.40
N SER A 115 -3.56 9.28 8.38
CA SER A 115 -2.40 8.65 7.76
C SER A 115 -1.25 8.46 8.75
N ILE A 116 -0.42 7.43 8.49
CA ILE A 116 0.72 7.06 9.34
C ILE A 116 1.94 7.97 9.10
N SER A 117 2.05 8.57 7.91
CA SER A 117 3.25 9.34 7.52
C SER A 117 2.99 10.60 6.68
N ARG A 118 1.73 10.93 6.38
CA ARG A 118 1.32 12.11 5.59
C ARG A 118 0.39 12.97 6.43
N ASN A 119 0.34 14.29 6.18
CA ASN A 119 -0.68 15.11 6.82
C ASN A 119 -2.07 14.78 6.25
N ASP A 120 -3.11 15.06 7.03
CA ASP A 120 -4.47 15.12 6.50
C ASP A 120 -4.60 16.22 5.44
N PHE A 121 -5.47 16.00 4.45
CA PHE A 121 -5.68 16.93 3.33
C PHE A 121 -6.04 18.35 3.79
N ALA A 122 -6.88 18.46 4.82
CA ALA A 122 -7.29 19.76 5.37
C ALA A 122 -6.19 20.48 6.17
N LEU A 123 -5.11 19.78 6.53
CA LEU A 123 -4.01 20.30 7.35
C LEU A 123 -2.76 20.65 6.54
N GLY A 124 -2.68 20.23 5.28
CA GLY A 124 -1.59 20.61 4.39
C GLY A 124 -1.25 19.53 3.37
N ASP A 125 0.05 19.28 3.20
CA ASP A 125 0.58 18.32 2.23
C ASP A 125 0.24 16.87 2.61
N ASN A 126 -0.71 16.27 1.89
CA ASN A 126 -1.15 14.88 2.01
C ASN A 126 -0.38 13.92 1.09
N VAL A 127 0.68 14.38 0.42
CA VAL A 127 1.44 13.58 -0.55
C VAL A 127 2.76 13.12 0.05
N HIS A 128 3.54 14.05 0.60
CA HIS A 128 4.92 13.78 0.96
C HIS A 128 5.06 13.22 2.38
N PHE A 129 6.12 12.43 2.58
CA PHE A 129 6.50 11.93 3.90
C PHE A 129 6.70 13.09 4.89
N ASN A 130 6.14 12.95 6.07
CA ASN A 130 6.21 13.91 7.16
C ASN A 130 6.74 13.22 8.42
N GLU A 131 7.96 13.55 8.82
CA GLU A 131 8.62 12.96 9.99
C GLU A 131 7.81 13.19 11.28
N THR A 132 7.19 14.37 11.46
CA THR A 132 6.38 14.67 12.65
C THR A 132 5.17 13.75 12.76
N VAL A 133 4.48 13.49 11.65
CA VAL A 133 3.36 12.52 11.59
C VAL A 133 3.88 11.12 11.86
N PHE A 134 5.00 10.76 11.23
CA PHE A 134 5.60 9.43 11.32
C PHE A 134 6.16 9.08 12.70
N THR A 135 6.50 10.07 13.53
CA THR A 135 7.00 9.86 14.90
C THR A 135 6.10 8.91 15.71
N THR A 136 4.77 8.97 15.53
CA THR A 136 3.85 8.04 16.20
C THR A 136 4.17 6.58 15.89
N LEU A 137 4.46 6.24 14.63
CA LEU A 137 4.93 4.89 14.28
C LEU A 137 6.37 4.67 14.71
N ALA A 138 7.27 5.63 14.47
CA ALA A 138 8.70 5.50 14.77
C ALA A 138 8.98 5.13 16.24
N GLU A 139 8.19 5.68 17.16
CA GLU A 139 8.31 5.46 18.61
C GLU A 139 7.42 4.31 19.13
N ALA A 140 6.59 3.71 18.27
CA ALA A 140 5.69 2.62 18.67
C ALA A 140 6.45 1.38 19.15
N ASN A 141 5.84 0.57 20.01
CA ASN A 141 6.45 -0.62 20.62
C ASN A 141 7.77 -0.31 21.36
N PRO A 142 7.75 0.54 22.41
CA PRO A 142 8.97 0.95 23.10
C PRO A 142 9.69 -0.26 23.73
N GLY A 143 11.01 -0.31 23.56
CA GLY A 143 11.85 -1.42 24.04
C GLY A 143 11.97 -2.61 23.08
N ALA A 144 11.19 -2.65 22.01
CA ALA A 144 11.33 -3.62 20.93
C ALA A 144 11.96 -3.00 19.68
N ASP A 145 12.65 -3.82 18.88
CA ASP A 145 13.25 -3.49 17.59
C ASP A 145 12.36 -3.87 16.40
N PHE A 146 11.11 -4.25 16.65
CA PHE A 146 10.10 -4.59 15.64
C PHE A 146 8.77 -3.87 15.89
N TYR A 147 7.97 -3.73 14.83
CA TYR A 147 6.54 -3.46 14.91
C TYR A 147 5.77 -4.77 14.85
N ASN A 148 4.62 -4.83 15.51
CA ASN A 148 3.70 -5.95 15.48
C ASN A 148 2.24 -5.48 15.37
N ILE A 149 1.31 -6.43 15.38
CA ILE A 149 -0.14 -6.19 15.37
C ILE A 149 -0.57 -5.19 16.44
N THR A 150 -0.12 -5.37 17.68
CA THR A 150 -0.50 -4.51 18.81
C THR A 150 0.01 -3.10 18.64
N SER A 151 1.28 -2.93 18.25
CA SER A 151 1.85 -1.60 18.06
C SER A 151 1.22 -0.89 16.85
N ALA A 152 0.91 -1.61 15.78
CA ALA A 152 0.20 -1.06 14.64
C ALA A 152 -1.20 -0.56 15.04
N ALA A 153 -1.97 -1.36 15.78
CA ALA A 153 -3.27 -0.96 16.29
C ALA A 153 -3.20 0.31 17.16
N GLN A 154 -2.22 0.39 18.07
CA GLN A 154 -2.00 1.57 18.90
C GLN A 154 -1.66 2.82 18.08
N VAL A 155 -0.85 2.68 17.01
CA VAL A 155 -0.53 3.78 16.10
C VAL A 155 -1.79 4.30 15.41
N LEU A 156 -2.68 3.42 14.95
CA LEU A 156 -3.94 3.83 14.35
C LEU A 156 -4.82 4.60 15.33
N GLU A 157 -4.89 4.18 16.59
CA GLU A 157 -5.65 4.91 17.62
C GLU A 157 -5.04 6.28 17.91
N GLN A 158 -3.72 6.35 18.07
CA GLN A 158 -3.02 7.60 18.39
C GLN A 158 -3.10 8.62 17.25
N ARG A 159 -2.88 8.19 16.00
CA ARG A 159 -3.01 9.07 14.82
C ARG A 159 -4.42 9.65 14.72
N LEU A 160 -5.45 8.80 14.86
CA LEU A 160 -6.84 9.26 14.84
C LEU A 160 -7.17 10.20 16.02
N ALA A 161 -6.65 9.92 17.22
CA ALA A 161 -6.87 10.76 18.39
C ALA A 161 -6.24 12.15 18.22
N ILE A 162 -5.05 12.23 17.63
CA ILE A 162 -4.40 13.50 17.28
C ILE A 162 -5.27 14.27 16.29
N ASP A 163 -5.67 13.65 15.19
CA ASP A 163 -6.38 14.34 14.11
C ASP A 163 -7.80 14.75 14.52
N LYS A 164 -8.46 14.01 15.42
CA LYS A 164 -9.73 14.44 16.06
C LYS A 164 -9.61 15.77 16.81
N VAL A 165 -8.41 16.13 17.28
CA VAL A 165 -8.16 17.40 17.98
C VAL A 165 -7.81 18.52 17.00
N VAL A 166 -7.03 18.22 15.96
CA VAL A 166 -6.43 19.25 15.10
C VAL A 166 -7.16 19.46 13.76
N ASN A 167 -7.88 18.46 13.25
CA ASN A 167 -8.57 18.51 11.97
C ASN A 167 -10.10 18.62 12.16
N PRO A 168 -10.69 19.83 12.07
CA PRO A 168 -12.14 20.00 12.15
C PRO A 168 -12.91 19.40 10.97
N ASN A 169 -12.22 19.05 9.88
CA ASN A 169 -12.79 18.46 8.67
C ASN A 169 -12.49 16.95 8.55
N LEU A 170 -12.03 16.32 9.64
CA LEU A 170 -11.65 14.91 9.68
C LEU A 170 -12.74 13.99 9.12
N ILE A 171 -12.33 13.11 8.21
CA ILE A 171 -13.15 12.02 7.68
C ILE A 171 -12.63 10.68 8.23
N ASN A 172 -13.46 10.01 9.02
CA ASN A 172 -13.14 8.71 9.62
C ASN A 172 -14.39 7.83 9.65
N THR A 173 -14.72 7.22 8.51
CA THR A 173 -15.80 6.25 8.36
C THR A 173 -15.26 4.81 8.43
N GLU A 174 -16.12 3.80 8.26
CA GLU A 174 -15.69 2.41 8.08
C GLU A 174 -14.70 2.23 6.92
N LYS A 175 -14.80 3.05 5.86
CA LYS A 175 -13.86 2.98 4.73
C LYS A 175 -12.46 3.42 5.13
N GLU A 176 -12.31 4.61 5.73
CA GLU A 176 -10.98 5.10 6.13
C GLU A 176 -10.36 4.16 7.17
N PHE A 177 -11.15 3.64 8.11
CA PHE A 177 -10.65 2.65 9.05
C PHE A 177 -10.21 1.36 8.36
N PHE A 178 -11.01 0.83 7.41
CA PHE A 178 -10.66 -0.32 6.58
C PHE A 178 -9.31 -0.15 5.90
N VAL A 179 -9.12 0.97 5.19
CA VAL A 179 -7.87 1.22 4.46
C VAL A 179 -6.69 1.29 5.42
N ARG A 180 -6.81 2.06 6.52
CA ARG A 180 -5.74 2.27 7.50
C ARG A 180 -5.21 0.99 8.15
N TYR A 181 -6.09 0.07 8.54
CA TYR A 181 -5.62 -1.20 9.13
C TYR A 181 -5.08 -2.17 8.09
N PHE A 182 -5.55 -2.14 6.84
CA PHE A 182 -4.98 -2.93 5.75
C PHE A 182 -3.60 -2.40 5.31
N GLU A 183 -3.41 -1.08 5.28
CA GLU A 183 -2.10 -0.48 5.03
C GLU A 183 -1.08 -0.88 6.10
N SER A 184 -1.54 -1.02 7.36
CA SER A 184 -0.71 -1.56 8.41
C SER A 184 -0.34 -3.02 8.18
N ALA A 185 -1.29 -3.85 7.71
CA ALA A 185 -1.00 -5.21 7.28
C ALA A 185 -0.02 -5.25 6.09
N PHE A 186 -0.07 -4.28 5.16
CA PHE A 186 0.85 -4.21 4.02
C PHE A 186 2.29 -3.99 4.45
N TYR A 187 2.58 -2.99 5.29
CA TYR A 187 3.98 -2.79 5.69
C TYR A 187 4.49 -3.91 6.60
N LEU A 188 3.65 -4.46 7.48
CA LEU A 188 4.04 -5.58 8.35
C LEU A 188 4.32 -6.87 7.56
N SER A 189 3.58 -7.10 6.48
CA SER A 189 3.78 -8.25 5.60
C SER A 189 4.96 -8.06 4.65
N ALA A 190 5.04 -6.91 3.96
CA ALA A 190 6.09 -6.66 2.98
C ALA A 190 7.48 -6.50 3.60
N MET A 191 7.57 -5.88 4.78
CA MET A 191 8.84 -5.65 5.49
C MET A 191 9.11 -6.68 6.58
N GLY A 192 8.30 -7.72 6.69
CA GLY A 192 8.35 -8.65 7.82
C GLY A 192 7.83 -10.03 7.47
N ASN A 193 7.07 -10.60 8.39
CA ASN A 193 6.49 -11.92 8.24
C ASN A 193 4.96 -11.82 8.28
N VAL A 194 4.31 -12.09 7.14
CA VAL A 194 2.86 -11.97 6.99
C VAL A 194 2.07 -12.85 7.96
N THR A 195 2.58 -14.02 8.33
CA THR A 195 1.87 -14.95 9.24
C THR A 195 1.87 -14.45 10.68
N THR A 196 2.98 -13.89 11.15
CA THR A 196 3.12 -13.41 12.53
C THR A 196 2.75 -11.93 12.68
N GLY A 197 2.76 -11.16 11.58
CA GLY A 197 2.56 -9.73 11.60
C GLY A 197 3.69 -8.96 12.28
N VAL A 198 4.91 -9.51 12.29
CA VAL A 198 6.09 -8.89 12.89
C VAL A 198 7.03 -8.39 11.79
N ALA A 199 7.40 -7.11 11.85
CA ALA A 199 8.35 -6.50 10.93
C ALA A 199 9.45 -5.72 11.68
N PRO A 200 10.74 -5.92 11.35
CA PRO A 200 11.82 -5.12 11.90
C PRO A 200 11.61 -3.62 11.69
N LYS A 201 11.84 -2.82 12.74
CA LYS A 201 11.62 -1.36 12.70
C LYS A 201 12.49 -0.69 11.65
N ASN A 202 13.75 -1.09 11.53
CA ASN A 202 14.67 -0.53 10.55
C ASN A 202 14.13 -0.67 9.12
N PHE A 203 13.58 -1.83 8.74
CA PHE A 203 13.03 -2.05 7.41
C PHE A 203 11.82 -1.15 7.13
N VAL A 204 10.88 -1.10 8.07
CA VAL A 204 9.69 -0.26 7.93
C VAL A 204 10.07 1.23 7.92
N GLN A 205 10.99 1.66 8.77
CA GLN A 205 11.44 3.05 8.80
C GLN A 205 12.13 3.46 7.49
N ILE A 206 12.93 2.60 6.87
CA ILE A 206 13.53 2.85 5.56
C ILE A 206 12.46 2.92 4.47
N LEU A 207 11.50 1.99 4.46
CA LEU A 207 10.38 2.02 3.51
C LEU A 207 9.64 3.37 3.53
N PHE A 208 9.37 3.92 4.72
CA PHE A 208 8.63 5.17 4.84
C PHE A 208 9.48 6.42 4.62
N ARG A 209 10.71 6.47 5.16
CA ARG A 209 11.57 7.67 5.10
C ARG A 209 12.29 7.82 3.77
N GLU A 210 12.67 6.70 3.15
CA GLU A 210 13.52 6.70 1.95
C GLU A 210 12.78 6.16 0.73
N GLU A 211 11.62 5.52 0.92
CA GLU A 211 10.87 4.86 -0.14
C GLU A 211 11.80 3.94 -0.95
N ARG A 212 12.51 3.10 -0.18
CA ARG A 212 13.58 2.20 -0.63
C ARG A 212 13.38 0.81 -0.04
N LEU A 213 13.72 -0.21 -0.82
CA LEU A 213 13.84 -1.58 -0.33
C LEU A 213 15.12 -1.71 0.50
N PRO A 214 15.07 -2.17 1.77
CA PRO A 214 16.22 -2.22 2.67
C PRO A 214 17.18 -3.39 2.39
N LEU A 215 17.61 -3.54 1.13
CA LEU A 215 18.45 -4.66 0.66
C LEU A 215 19.81 -4.70 1.38
N GLU A 216 20.42 -3.54 1.61
CA GLU A 216 21.71 -3.42 2.31
C GLU A 216 21.58 -3.75 3.79
N GLU A 217 20.42 -3.47 4.38
CA GLU A 217 20.08 -3.77 5.76
C GLU A 217 19.64 -5.24 5.96
N GLY A 218 19.60 -6.02 4.88
CA GLY A 218 19.34 -7.46 4.92
C GLY A 218 17.88 -7.83 4.68
N TRP A 219 17.02 -6.89 4.29
CA TRP A 219 15.69 -7.23 3.82
C TRP A 219 15.79 -8.08 2.55
N ARG A 220 14.91 -9.07 2.45
CA ARG A 220 14.70 -9.85 1.25
C ARG A 220 13.22 -9.83 0.91
N ARG A 221 12.92 -9.87 -0.38
CA ARG A 221 11.55 -10.08 -0.86
C ARG A 221 10.93 -11.26 -0.13
N PRO A 222 9.70 -11.14 0.41
CA PRO A 222 9.03 -12.22 1.12
C PRO A 222 9.09 -13.54 0.36
N GLU A 223 9.59 -14.60 1.00
CA GLU A 223 9.71 -15.93 0.38
C GLU A 223 8.36 -16.60 0.20
N VAL A 224 7.47 -16.43 1.19
CA VAL A 224 6.08 -16.86 1.14
C VAL A 224 5.26 -15.76 0.47
N PRO A 225 4.44 -16.09 -0.55
CA PRO A 225 3.52 -15.14 -1.15
C PRO A 225 2.61 -14.49 -0.11
N ILE A 226 2.45 -13.17 -0.20
CA ILE A 226 1.48 -12.44 0.60
C ILE A 226 0.13 -12.59 -0.10
N THR A 227 -0.63 -13.59 0.32
CA THR A 227 -1.94 -13.94 -0.24
C THR A 227 -3.05 -13.07 0.34
N GLU A 228 -4.21 -13.06 -0.33
CA GLU A 228 -5.42 -12.41 0.17
C GLU A 228 -5.81 -12.91 1.57
N ASP A 229 -5.91 -14.23 1.77
CA ASP A 229 -6.25 -14.81 3.07
C ASP A 229 -5.28 -14.39 4.19
N SER A 230 -3.98 -14.32 3.88
CA SER A 230 -2.95 -13.94 4.85
C SER A 230 -3.06 -12.46 5.24
N LEU A 231 -3.38 -11.60 4.28
CA LEU A 231 -3.61 -10.17 4.50
C LEU A 231 -4.90 -9.91 5.25
N GLU A 232 -5.99 -10.59 4.91
CA GLU A 232 -7.25 -10.49 5.62
C GLU A 232 -7.10 -10.94 7.07
N SER A 233 -6.39 -12.05 7.31
CA SER A 233 -6.12 -12.53 8.66
C SER A 233 -5.34 -11.50 9.48
N LEU A 234 -4.28 -10.94 8.91
CA LEU A 234 -3.44 -9.94 9.58
C LEU A 234 -4.19 -8.62 9.81
N GLY A 235 -4.87 -8.10 8.79
CA GLY A 235 -5.68 -6.89 8.87
C GLY A 235 -6.80 -7.02 9.91
N ASN A 236 -7.49 -8.16 9.96
CA ASN A 236 -8.50 -8.43 10.99
C ASN A 236 -7.90 -8.51 12.40
N ALA A 237 -6.72 -9.09 12.57
CA ALA A 237 -6.04 -9.11 13.85
C ALA A 237 -5.70 -7.68 14.34
N ILE A 238 -5.23 -6.81 13.44
CA ILE A 238 -4.99 -5.38 13.73
C ILE A 238 -6.31 -4.70 14.11
N ARG A 239 -7.36 -4.87 13.29
CA ARG A 239 -8.69 -4.32 13.54
C ARG A 239 -9.22 -4.69 14.94
N ILE A 240 -9.15 -5.97 15.30
CA ILE A 240 -9.59 -6.50 16.61
C ILE A 240 -8.74 -5.95 17.76
N ALA A 241 -7.46 -5.68 17.53
CA ALA A 241 -6.57 -5.12 18.54
C ALA A 241 -6.80 -3.61 18.79
N THR A 242 -7.59 -2.94 17.96
CA THR A 242 -8.03 -1.56 18.21
C THR A 242 -9.32 -1.51 19.03
N THR A 243 -9.55 -0.37 19.69
CA THR A 243 -10.82 0.03 20.30
C THR A 243 -11.65 0.93 19.39
N TRP A 244 -11.33 0.96 18.08
CA TRP A 244 -12.01 1.83 17.14
C TRP A 244 -13.50 1.52 17.10
N ALA A 245 -14.30 2.58 17.15
CA ALA A 245 -15.72 2.54 16.92
C ALA A 245 -16.08 3.70 15.98
N PRO A 246 -17.05 3.49 15.07
CA PRO A 246 -17.57 4.58 14.27
C PRO A 246 -18.13 5.64 15.22
N SER A 247 -17.65 6.88 15.11
CA SER A 247 -18.08 8.00 15.95
C SER A 247 -18.24 9.24 15.09
N GLY A 248 -19.41 9.90 15.17
CA GLY A 248 -19.71 11.11 14.39
C GLY A 248 -21.03 11.02 13.61
N ALA A 249 -21.34 12.08 12.85
CA ALA A 249 -22.56 12.19 12.05
C ALA A 249 -22.48 11.45 10.70
N VAL A 250 -21.26 11.15 10.21
CA VAL A 250 -21.02 10.44 8.95
C VAL A 250 -20.38 9.09 9.27
N ILE A 251 -21.23 8.07 9.35
CA ILE A 251 -20.82 6.68 9.56
C ILE A 251 -20.70 5.95 8.21
N CYS A 252 -21.41 6.43 7.19
CA CYS A 252 -21.50 5.77 5.90
C CYS A 252 -20.16 5.86 5.15
N PRO A 253 -19.61 4.74 4.68
CA PRO A 253 -18.48 4.77 3.77
C PRO A 253 -18.87 5.49 2.48
N TRP A 254 -17.98 6.33 1.97
CA TRP A 254 -18.14 7.00 0.68
C TRP A 254 -16.80 7.02 -0.05
N ILE A 255 -16.84 6.95 -1.38
CA ILE A 255 -15.66 6.98 -2.24
C ILE A 255 -15.85 8.12 -3.24
N ARG A 256 -14.82 8.95 -3.43
CA ARG A 256 -14.77 9.88 -4.55
C ARG A 256 -14.46 9.12 -5.83
N VAL A 257 -15.34 9.26 -6.83
CA VAL A 257 -15.31 8.48 -8.08
C VAL A 257 -14.73 9.23 -9.28
N GLU A 258 -14.40 10.51 -9.13
CA GLU A 258 -13.79 11.34 -10.18
C GLU A 258 -12.98 12.54 -9.61
N PRO A 259 -11.95 13.06 -10.32
CA PRO A 259 -11.10 14.17 -9.85
C PRO A 259 -11.74 15.55 -9.83
N GLU A 260 -12.79 15.77 -10.63
CA GLU A 260 -13.53 17.03 -10.71
C GLU A 260 -14.99 16.84 -10.24
N GLY A 261 -15.71 17.93 -9.97
CA GLY A 261 -17.12 17.88 -9.57
C GLY A 261 -17.38 17.86 -8.06
N THR A 262 -18.64 18.07 -7.67
CA THR A 262 -19.08 17.85 -6.27
C THR A 262 -18.87 16.39 -5.94
N ALA A 263 -18.12 16.08 -4.88
CA ALA A 263 -17.92 14.72 -4.39
C ALA A 263 -19.27 14.00 -4.40
N THR A 264 -19.47 13.11 -5.37
CA THR A 264 -20.72 12.37 -5.50
C THR A 264 -20.65 11.32 -4.42
N ILE A 265 -21.22 11.64 -3.26
CA ILE A 265 -21.28 10.73 -2.12
C ILE A 265 -22.20 9.58 -2.53
N VAL A 266 -21.62 8.50 -3.02
CA VAL A 266 -22.34 7.22 -3.15
C VAL A 266 -22.39 6.64 -1.74
N GLN A 267 -23.49 6.88 -1.05
CA GLN A 267 -23.80 6.15 0.19
C GLN A 267 -24.21 4.73 -0.21
N GLY A 268 -23.41 3.75 0.20
CA GLY A 268 -23.74 2.32 0.06
C GLY A 268 -24.81 1.88 1.05
#